data_AF-A0ABC8TA58-F1
#
_entry.id   AF-A0ABC8TA58-F1
#
_cell.length_a   1.000
_cell.length_b   1.000
_cell.length_c   1.000
_cell.angle_alpha   90.00
_cell.angle_beta   90.00
_cell.angle_gamma   90.00
#
_symmetry.space_group_name_H-M   'P 1'
#
loop_
_entity.id
_entity.type
_entity.pdbx_description
1 polymer ?
#
loop_
_entity_poly.entity_id
_entity_poly.type
_entity_poly.pdbx_seq_one_letter_code
_entity_poly.pdbx_strand_id
1 'polypeptide(L)'
;MLTKKVLALFPSSQGLEVTWSSVVKIGQSLYREGPGKDPFRPDQKTPVKNFFLAGSYTKQDYIDSMEGATLSGRQASAFICDAGEELVALRKELAASECKELKEASYNADKLSLV
;
A
#
# COMPACT_ATOMS: atom_id res chain seq x y z
N MET A 1 15.79 23.51 -24.11
CA MET A 1 15.03 24.19 -23.03
C MET A 1 15.65 23.94 -21.66
N LEU A 2 16.00 22.68 -21.31
CA LEU A 2 16.73 22.32 -20.07
C LEU A 2 18.16 22.89 -20.04
N THR A 3 18.98 22.59 -21.05
CA THR A 3 20.39 23.03 -21.12
C THR A 3 20.55 24.54 -20.98
N LYS A 4 19.67 25.32 -21.63
CA LYS A 4 19.65 26.78 -21.48
C LYS A 4 19.41 27.23 -20.04
N LYS A 5 18.50 26.57 -19.30
CA LYS A 5 18.26 26.87 -17.87
C LYS A 5 19.44 26.47 -16.99
N VAL A 6 20.05 25.31 -17.25
CA VAL A 6 21.22 24.84 -16.51
C VAL A 6 22.38 25.84 -16.66
N LEU A 7 22.69 26.26 -17.89
CA LEU A 7 23.74 27.25 -18.15
C LEU A 7 23.44 28.62 -17.54
N ALA A 8 22.17 29.01 -17.44
CA ALA A 8 21.76 30.26 -16.78
C ALA A 8 21.87 30.19 -15.25
N LEU A 9 21.54 29.04 -14.64
CA LEU A 9 21.62 28.83 -13.19
C LEU A 9 23.05 28.55 -12.69
N PHE A 10 23.88 27.93 -13.53
CA PHE A 10 25.25 27.54 -13.19
C PHE A 10 26.23 28.10 -14.23
N PRO A 11 26.65 29.38 -14.14
CA PRO A 11 27.54 30.00 -15.12
C PRO A 11 28.88 29.28 -15.29
N SER A 12 29.38 28.63 -14.23
CA SER A 12 30.60 27.82 -14.25
C SER A 12 30.53 26.60 -15.20
N SER A 13 29.34 26.23 -15.65
CA SER A 13 29.13 25.16 -16.62
C SER A 13 29.20 25.63 -18.08
N GLN A 14 29.44 26.92 -18.34
CA GLN A 14 29.66 27.43 -19.70
C GLN A 14 30.87 26.76 -20.36
N GLY A 15 30.70 26.33 -21.61
CA GLY A 15 31.73 25.63 -22.38
C GLY A 15 31.77 24.12 -22.14
N LEU A 16 30.98 23.58 -21.21
CA LEU A 16 30.84 22.13 -21.01
C LEU A 16 29.79 21.54 -21.94
N GLU A 17 30.06 20.33 -22.42
CA GLU A 17 29.15 19.54 -23.24
C GLU A 17 28.30 18.62 -22.36
N VAL A 18 26.97 18.64 -22.56
CA VAL A 18 26.05 17.71 -21.88
C VAL A 18 26.09 16.36 -22.60
N THR A 19 26.67 15.35 -21.96
CA THR A 19 26.81 14.00 -22.54
C THR A 19 25.53 13.19 -22.52
N TRP A 20 24.65 13.42 -21.54
CA TRP A 20 23.37 12.73 -21.42
C TRP A 20 22.34 13.54 -20.61
N SER A 21 21.07 13.47 -21.01
CA SER A 21 19.98 14.02 -20.19
C SER A 21 18.67 13.28 -20.45
N SER A 22 17.84 13.15 -19.42
CA SER A 22 16.49 12.62 -19.52
C SER A 22 15.53 13.51 -18.74
N VAL A 23 14.32 13.69 -19.28
CA VAL A 23 13.24 14.43 -18.62
C VAL A 23 12.06 13.48 -18.49
N VAL A 24 11.79 13.07 -17.27
CA VAL A 24 10.61 12.25 -16.94
C VAL A 24 9.56 13.15 -16.30
N LYS A 25 8.33 13.09 -16.81
CA LYS A 25 7.17 13.76 -16.22
C LYS A 25 6.23 12.69 -15.69
N ILE A 26 6.00 12.70 -14.39
CA ILE A 26 5.09 11.76 -13.74
C ILE A 26 3.89 12.59 -13.25
N GLY A 27 2.76 12.46 -13.95
CA GLY A 27 1.60 13.35 -13.78
C GLY A 27 0.87 13.26 -12.43
N GLN A 28 1.22 12.28 -11.59
CA GLN A 28 0.62 12.05 -10.26
C GLN A 28 1.65 11.41 -9.30
N SER A 29 2.92 11.82 -9.37
CA SER A 29 3.94 11.17 -8.51
C SER A 29 3.74 11.46 -7.02
N LEU A 30 3.11 12.59 -6.69
CA LEU A 30 2.88 13.02 -5.32
C LEU A 30 1.38 13.13 -5.08
N TYR A 31 0.94 12.61 -3.95
CA TYR A 31 -0.37 12.94 -3.43
C TYR A 31 -0.36 14.39 -2.94
N ARG A 32 -1.34 15.18 -3.38
CA ARG A 32 -1.46 16.56 -2.93
C ARG A 32 -2.20 16.60 -1.61
N GLU A 33 -1.46 16.79 -0.53
CA GLU A 33 -2.02 17.10 0.79
C GLU A 33 -2.68 18.49 0.74
N GLY A 34 -3.98 18.52 0.47
CA GLY A 34 -4.79 19.71 0.65
C GLY A 34 -5.07 19.95 2.14
N PRO A 35 -5.35 21.20 2.56
CA PRO A 35 -5.88 21.46 3.89
C PRO A 35 -7.11 20.58 4.20
N GLY A 36 -7.15 19.99 5.40
CA GLY A 36 -8.26 19.13 5.84
C GLY A 36 -8.25 17.71 5.28
N LYS A 37 -7.15 17.24 4.67
CA LYS A 37 -7.03 15.87 4.14
C LYS A 37 -6.59 14.82 5.16
N ASP A 38 -5.92 15.23 6.23
CA ASP A 38 -5.41 14.31 7.26
C ASP A 38 -6.48 13.38 7.87
N PRO A 39 -7.73 13.81 8.15
CA PRO A 39 -8.78 12.92 8.67
C PRO A 39 -9.16 11.77 7.74
N PHE A 40 -8.85 11.87 6.44
CA PHE A 40 -9.15 10.82 5.46
C PHE A 40 -8.02 9.82 5.30
N ARG A 41 -6.89 10.01 6.00
CA ARG A 41 -5.80 9.04 6.04
C ARG A 41 -6.18 7.94 7.02
N PRO A 42 -6.42 6.69 6.55
CA PRO A 42 -6.77 5.60 7.44
C PRO A 42 -5.61 5.24 8.35
N ASP A 43 -5.93 4.68 9.51
CA ASP A 43 -4.95 4.00 10.37
C ASP A 43 -4.41 2.74 9.68
N GLN A 44 -3.28 2.20 10.16
CA GLN A 44 -2.71 0.95 9.63
C GLN A 44 -3.61 -0.26 9.92
N LYS A 45 -4.34 -0.25 11.05
CA LYS A 45 -5.38 -1.25 11.34
C LYS A 45 -6.71 -0.82 10.72
N THR A 46 -7.23 -1.61 9.79
CA THR A 46 -8.53 -1.32 9.17
C THR A 46 -9.68 -1.96 9.95
N PRO A 47 -10.94 -1.54 9.71
CA PRO A 47 -12.12 -2.22 10.24
C PRO A 47 -12.33 -3.63 9.66
N VAL A 48 -11.66 -3.98 8.56
CA VAL A 48 -11.76 -5.29 7.92
C VAL A 48 -10.78 -6.25 8.60
N LYS A 49 -11.29 -7.37 9.12
CA LYS A 49 -10.47 -8.38 9.81
C LYS A 49 -9.39 -8.91 8.87
N ASN A 50 -8.19 -9.11 9.41
CA ASN A 50 -7.02 -9.58 8.65
C ASN A 50 -6.65 -8.68 7.46
N PHE A 51 -6.97 -7.38 7.52
CA PHE A 51 -6.61 -6.42 6.50
C PHE A 51 -5.94 -5.19 7.14
N PHE A 52 -4.67 -4.99 6.80
CA PHE A 52 -3.81 -3.95 7.34
C PHE A 52 -3.18 -3.16 6.19
N LEU A 53 -2.91 -1.88 6.42
CA LEU A 53 -2.38 -0.96 5.42
C LEU A 53 -1.03 -0.40 5.89
N ALA A 54 -0.15 -0.11 4.93
CA ALA A 54 1.10 0.60 5.15
C ALA A 54 1.43 1.47 3.92
N GLY A 55 2.15 2.57 4.13
CA GLY A 55 2.49 3.55 3.11
C GLY A 55 2.06 4.97 3.46
N SER A 56 2.46 5.93 2.63
CA SER A 56 2.30 7.37 2.89
C SER A 56 0.84 7.81 3.06
N TYR A 57 -0.09 7.12 2.42
CA TYR A 57 -1.54 7.38 2.50
C TYR A 57 -2.15 6.97 3.85
N THR A 58 -1.47 6.15 4.66
CA THR A 58 -1.90 5.82 6.02
C THR A 58 -1.48 6.91 7.02
N LYS A 59 -2.16 6.99 8.16
CA LYS A 59 -1.97 8.05 9.16
C LYS A 59 -0.63 7.91 9.89
N GLN A 60 0.21 8.94 9.78
CA GLN A 60 1.53 9.06 10.43
C GLN A 60 2.11 10.47 10.17
N ASP A 61 3.12 10.87 10.94
CA ASP A 61 3.61 12.27 11.02
C ASP A 61 4.55 12.70 9.89
N TYR A 62 5.19 11.76 9.19
CA TYR A 62 6.18 11.97 8.12
C TYR A 62 5.59 11.70 6.73
N ILE A 63 4.87 12.66 6.18
CA ILE A 63 4.18 12.48 4.89
C ILE A 63 5.19 12.37 3.73
N ASP A 64 4.93 11.40 2.85
CA ASP A 64 5.66 11.18 1.59
C ASP A 64 7.19 11.18 1.72
N SER A 65 7.66 10.60 2.83
CA SER A 65 9.08 10.45 3.14
C SER A 65 9.46 8.97 3.29
N MET A 66 10.75 8.68 3.15
CA MET A 66 11.27 7.32 3.36
C MET A 66 11.09 6.87 4.82
N GLU A 67 11.21 7.81 5.75
CA GLU A 67 10.95 7.62 7.18
C GLU A 67 9.48 7.29 7.43
N GLY A 68 8.54 7.99 6.79
CA GLY A 68 7.12 7.70 6.87
C GLY A 68 6.75 6.32 6.33
N ALA A 69 7.37 5.93 5.20
CA ALA A 69 7.21 4.58 4.65
C ALA A 69 7.68 3.51 5.65
N THR A 70 8.83 3.72 6.28
CA THR A 70 9.38 2.80 7.29
C THR A 70 8.51 2.75 8.55
N LEU A 71 8.08 3.92 9.04
CA LEU A 71 7.26 4.05 10.25
C LEU A 71 5.90 3.37 10.09
N SER A 72 5.21 3.63 8.97
CA SER A 72 3.92 3.00 8.67
C SER A 72 4.03 1.47 8.58
N GLY A 73 5.11 0.95 7.97
CA GLY A 73 5.38 -0.49 7.94
C GLY A 73 5.58 -1.07 9.34
N ARG A 74 6.32 -0.38 10.22
CA ARG A 74 6.52 -0.78 11.61
C ARG A 74 5.21 -0.79 12.40
N GLN A 75 4.38 0.23 12.24
CA GLN A 75 3.06 0.31 12.90
C GLN A 75 2.14 -0.81 12.43
N ALA A 76 2.05 -1.04 11.11
CA ALA A 76 1.27 -2.13 10.55
C ALA A 76 1.73 -3.50 11.09
N SER A 77 3.05 -3.72 11.16
CA SER A 77 3.61 -4.94 11.74
C SER A 77 3.23 -5.11 13.22
N ALA A 78 3.25 -4.04 14.02
CA ALA A 78 2.84 -4.10 15.42
C ALA A 78 1.37 -4.52 15.55
N PHE A 79 0.47 -3.90 14.77
CA PHE A 79 -0.95 -4.27 14.78
C PHE A 79 -1.21 -5.72 14.33
N ILE A 80 -0.42 -6.25 13.38
CA ILE A 80 -0.50 -7.66 12.97
C ILE A 80 -0.09 -8.58 14.11
N CYS A 81 1.01 -8.26 14.81
CA CYS A 81 1.48 -9.05 15.95
C CYS A 81 0.45 -9.06 17.09
N ASP A 82 -0.14 -7.90 17.40
CA ASP A 82 -1.17 -7.77 18.45
C ASP A 82 -2.45 -8.55 18.10
N ALA A 83 -2.79 -8.63 16.82
CA ALA A 83 -3.95 -9.38 16.33
C ALA A 83 -3.71 -10.90 16.22
N GLY A 84 -2.52 -11.40 16.56
CA GLY A 84 -2.10 -12.77 16.27
C GLY A 84 -3.08 -13.86 16.71
N GLU A 85 -3.62 -13.78 17.93
CA GLU A 85 -4.60 -14.74 18.43
C GLU A 85 -5.92 -14.71 17.65
N GLU A 86 -6.43 -13.51 17.35
CA GLU A 86 -7.63 -13.30 16.54
C GLU A 86 -7.43 -13.88 15.12
N LEU A 87 -6.26 -13.65 14.53
CA LEU A 87 -5.92 -14.15 13.19
C LEU A 87 -5.83 -15.68 13.15
N VAL A 88 -5.31 -16.31 14.20
CA VAL A 88 -5.28 -17.77 14.33
C VAL A 88 -6.69 -18.34 14.45
N ALA A 89 -7.57 -17.70 15.23
CA ALA A 89 -8.96 -18.10 15.34
C ALA A 89 -9.70 -17.96 14.00
N LEU A 90 -9.55 -16.81 13.35
CA LEU A 90 -10.15 -16.54 12.03
C LEU A 90 -9.73 -17.57 10.99
N ARG A 91 -8.44 -17.97 10.99
CA ARG A 91 -7.93 -19.01 10.09
C ARG A 91 -8.59 -20.37 10.33
N LYS A 92 -8.86 -20.74 11.58
CA LYS A 92 -9.57 -21.99 11.92
C LYS A 92 -11.02 -21.94 11.46
N GLU A 93 -11.69 -20.79 11.64
CA GLU A 93 -13.06 -20.57 11.17
C GLU A 93 -13.16 -20.69 9.65
N LEU A 94 -12.25 -20.06 8.91
CA LEU A 94 -12.15 -20.15 7.45
C LEU A 94 -11.93 -21.60 6.97
N ALA A 95 -11.03 -22.33 7.60
CA ALA A 95 -10.80 -23.75 7.26
C ALA A 95 -12.05 -24.61 7.52
N ALA A 96 -12.82 -24.29 8.56
CA ALA A 96 -14.06 -24.98 8.89
C ALA A 96 -15.20 -24.63 7.90
N SER A 97 -15.29 -23.39 7.42
CA SER A 97 -16.25 -23.00 6.38
C SER A 97 -15.93 -23.63 5.03
N GLU A 98 -14.65 -23.65 4.61
CA GLU A 98 -14.22 -24.33 3.38
C GLU A 98 -14.54 -25.83 3.43
N CYS A 99 -14.30 -26.49 4.57
CA CYS A 99 -14.69 -27.89 4.78
C CYS A 99 -16.21 -28.12 4.68
N LYS A 100 -17.03 -27.15 5.08
CA LYS A 100 -18.49 -27.25 4.98
C LYS A 100 -18.97 -27.06 3.54
N GLU A 101 -18.45 -26.05 2.84
CA GLU A 101 -18.79 -25.77 1.44
C GLU A 101 -18.42 -26.96 0.52
N LEU A 102 -17.25 -27.58 0.74
CA LEU A 102 -16.85 -28.78 0.00
C LEU A 102 -17.78 -29.99 0.26
N LYS A 103 -18.23 -30.16 1.50
CA LYS A 103 -19.19 -31.23 1.86
C LYS A 103 -20.58 -30.98 1.27
N GLU A 104 -21.06 -29.74 1.29
CA GLU A 104 -22.34 -29.37 0.67
C GLU A 104 -22.28 -29.49 -0.85
N ALA A 105 -21.19 -29.08 -1.49
CA ALA A 105 -21.00 -29.25 -2.93
C ALA A 105 -20.97 -30.74 -3.34
N SER A 106 -20.26 -31.58 -2.58
CA SER A 106 -20.22 -33.04 -2.81
C SER A 106 -21.60 -33.69 -2.62
N TYR A 107 -22.34 -33.30 -1.57
CA TYR A 107 -23.68 -33.83 -1.31
C TYR A 107 -24.68 -33.44 -2.43
N ASN A 108 -24.61 -32.20 -2.93
CA ASN A 108 -25.48 -31.76 -4.03
C ASN A 108 -25.10 -32.41 -5.37
N ALA A 109 -23.81 -32.67 -5.63
CA ALA A 109 -23.37 -33.39 -6.82
C ALA A 109 -23.86 -34.85 -6.84
N ASP A 110 -23.78 -35.55 -5.71
CA ASP A 110 -24.32 -36.92 -5.57
C ASP A 110 -25.85 -36.96 -5.73
N LYS A 111 -26.56 -35.91 -5.34
CA LYS A 111 -28.02 -35.83 -5.49
C LYS A 111 -28.46 -35.60 -6.93
N LEU A 112 -27.63 -34.95 -7.74
CA LEU A 112 -27.86 -34.67 -9.16
C LEU A 112 -27.47 -35.84 -10.08
N SER A 113 -26.59 -36.75 -9.63
CA SER A 113 -26.20 -37.97 -10.37
C SER A 113 -27.19 -39.13 -10.22
N LEU A 114 -28.14 -39.01 -9.28
CA LEU A 114 -29.17 -40.01 -8.95
C LEU A 114 -30.53 -39.74 -9.64
N VAL A 115 -30.59 -38.77 -10.56
CA VAL A 115 -31.77 -38.44 -11.40
C VAL A 115 -31.45 -38.72 -12.87
#